data_AF-A0A7S4UYC8-F1
#
_entry.id   AF-A0A7S4UYC8-F1
#
_cell.length_a   1.000
_cell.length_b   1.000
_cell.length_c   1.000
_cell.angle_alpha   90.00
_cell.angle_beta   90.00
_cell.angle_gamma   90.00
#
_symmetry.space_group_name_H-M   'P 1'
#
loop_
_entity.id
_entity.type
_entity.pdbx_description
1 polymer ?
#
loop_
_entity_poly.entity_id
_entity_poly.type
_entity_poly.pdbx_seq_one_letter_code
_entity_poly.pdbx_strand_id
1 'polypeptide(L)'
;GGLDVKSNTTGTHSIFTPFRDFEIMFHVATLLPHDKNDPQQLERKRHIGNDVVIIIFFDTEDPEPKWDPEMICSHVNQVFVLVRPTVTLTGRAYYVNIVNKKGVPPCTPFLPSPPVFPNDDDSRELFLLKLVNVGRAAMHAPVYRGKLRRSRRQMLQ
;
A
#
# COMPACT_ATOMS: atom_id res chain seq x y z
N GLY A 1 1.90 -12.19 -6.37
CA GLY A 1 0.73 -11.39 -5.98
C GLY A 1 -0.30 -11.35 -7.10
N GLY A 2 -1.06 -12.43 -7.32
CA GLY A 2 -2.33 -12.42 -8.09
C GLY A 2 -2.36 -11.97 -9.57
N LEU A 3 -1.32 -11.37 -10.12
CA LEU A 3 -1.25 -10.91 -11.51
C LEU A 3 -1.06 -12.08 -12.49
N ASP A 4 -1.61 -11.94 -13.69
CA ASP A 4 -1.44 -12.86 -14.81
C ASP A 4 -0.03 -12.78 -15.38
N VAL A 5 0.59 -13.95 -15.57
CA VAL A 5 1.96 -14.13 -16.08
C VAL A 5 2.01 -14.86 -17.42
N LYS A 6 0.86 -15.17 -18.01
CA LYS A 6 0.77 -15.98 -19.25
C LYS A 6 0.12 -15.22 -20.41
N SER A 7 -0.94 -14.46 -20.13
CA SER A 7 -1.79 -13.86 -21.18
C SER A 7 -1.88 -12.34 -21.14
N ASN A 8 -1.08 -11.67 -20.29
CA ASN A 8 -1.05 -10.21 -20.12
C ASN A 8 -2.42 -9.58 -19.77
N THR A 9 -3.35 -10.36 -19.22
CA THR A 9 -4.70 -9.88 -18.88
C THR A 9 -4.70 -8.87 -17.74
N THR A 10 -3.63 -8.83 -16.94
CA THR A 10 -3.40 -7.85 -15.87
C THR A 10 -2.27 -6.87 -16.21
N GLY A 11 -2.02 -6.65 -17.50
CA GLY A 11 -0.94 -5.78 -17.98
C GLY A 11 0.30 -6.57 -18.37
N THR A 12 1.27 -5.87 -18.97
CA THR A 12 2.49 -6.49 -19.50
C THR A 12 3.64 -6.54 -18.51
N HIS A 13 3.60 -5.70 -17.47
CA HIS A 13 4.63 -5.61 -16.46
C HIS A 13 4.07 -4.97 -15.19
N SER A 14 4.80 -5.14 -14.08
CA SER A 14 4.56 -4.44 -12.83
C SER A 14 5.88 -4.21 -12.10
N ILE A 15 5.81 -3.56 -10.93
CA ILE A 15 6.96 -3.32 -10.06
C ILE A 15 7.06 -4.41 -9.02
N PHE A 16 8.27 -4.92 -8.84
CA PHE A 16 8.60 -5.97 -7.89
C PHE A 16 9.94 -5.65 -7.21
N THR A 17 10.07 -6.00 -5.93
CA THR A 17 11.37 -5.99 -5.25
C THR A 17 11.47 -7.12 -4.23
N PRO A 18 12.60 -7.85 -4.19
CA PRO A 18 12.97 -8.57 -2.97
C PRO A 18 13.26 -7.54 -1.87
N PHE A 19 12.89 -7.86 -0.64
CA PHE A 19 13.17 -7.03 0.53
C PHE A 19 13.36 -7.93 1.75
N ARG A 20 14.62 -8.12 2.16
CA ARG A 20 15.00 -9.12 3.18
C ARG A 20 14.46 -10.50 2.75
N ASP A 21 13.80 -11.21 3.67
CA ASP A 21 13.16 -12.51 3.39
C ASP A 21 11.75 -12.37 2.77
N PHE A 22 11.35 -11.17 2.32
CA PHE A 22 10.07 -10.92 1.69
C PHE A 22 10.21 -10.64 0.20
N GLU A 23 9.18 -11.00 -0.54
CA GLU A 23 8.98 -10.64 -1.93
C GLU A 23 7.81 -9.68 -2.02
N ILE A 24 8.05 -8.45 -2.47
CA ILE A 24 7.04 -7.40 -2.55
C ILE A 24 6.64 -7.20 -4.02
N MET A 25 5.40 -7.56 -4.33
CA MET A 25 4.76 -7.29 -5.62
C MET A 25 3.83 -6.09 -5.46
N PHE A 26 3.97 -5.08 -6.32
CA PHE A 26 3.08 -3.91 -6.33
C PHE A 26 2.00 -4.10 -7.38
N HIS A 27 0.74 -3.79 -7.04
CA HIS A 27 -0.33 -3.64 -8.01
C HIS A 27 -0.44 -2.18 -8.42
N VAL A 28 0.26 -1.79 -9.50
CA VAL A 28 0.32 -0.39 -9.94
C VAL A 28 -0.89 -0.04 -10.80
N ALA A 29 -1.77 0.83 -10.31
CA ALA A 29 -3.04 1.16 -10.96
C ALA A 29 -2.91 1.59 -12.43
N THR A 30 -1.86 2.34 -12.76
CA THR A 30 -1.58 2.83 -14.11
C THR A 30 -0.99 1.77 -15.04
N LEU A 31 -0.43 0.67 -14.50
CA LEU A 31 0.10 -0.46 -15.28
C LEU A 31 -0.93 -1.58 -15.48
N LEU A 32 -2.00 -1.60 -14.68
CA LEU A 32 -3.14 -2.48 -14.91
C LEU A 32 -3.95 -1.99 -16.13
N PRO A 33 -4.54 -2.90 -16.95
CA PRO A 33 -5.31 -2.51 -18.13
C PRO A 33 -6.47 -1.57 -17.80
N HIS A 34 -6.74 -0.63 -18.71
CA HIS A 34 -7.89 0.27 -18.63
C HIS A 34 -8.97 -0.20 -19.60
N ASP A 35 -10.14 -0.58 -19.09
CA ASP A 35 -11.28 -0.88 -19.95
C ASP A 35 -12.22 0.32 -20.05
N LYS A 36 -12.32 0.94 -21.23
CA LYS A 36 -13.20 2.10 -21.45
C LYS A 36 -14.69 1.76 -21.29
N ASN A 37 -15.06 0.49 -21.43
CA ASN A 37 -16.42 0.01 -21.29
C ASN A 37 -16.77 -0.39 -19.86
N ASP A 38 -15.80 -0.32 -18.93
CA ASP A 38 -16.00 -0.57 -17.51
C ASP A 38 -15.72 0.72 -16.71
N PRO A 39 -16.73 1.59 -16.52
CA PRO A 39 -16.58 2.82 -15.75
C PRO A 39 -16.10 2.57 -14.32
N GLN A 40 -16.33 1.39 -13.77
CA GLN A 40 -15.91 1.04 -12.41
C GLN A 40 -14.48 0.50 -12.34
N GLN A 41 -13.88 0.11 -13.46
CA GLN A 41 -12.56 -0.52 -13.53
C GLN A 41 -12.43 -1.70 -12.56
N LEU A 42 -13.38 -2.63 -12.63
CA LEU A 42 -13.55 -3.76 -11.72
C LEU A 42 -12.29 -4.62 -11.63
N GLU A 43 -11.59 -4.91 -12.73
CA GLU A 43 -10.34 -5.69 -12.67
C GLU A 43 -9.23 -4.93 -11.93
N ARG A 44 -9.12 -3.61 -12.10
CA ARG A 44 -8.18 -2.79 -11.30
C ARG A 44 -8.54 -2.83 -9.82
N LYS A 45 -9.82 -2.63 -9.52
CA LYS A 45 -10.35 -2.69 -8.15
C LYS A 45 -10.21 -4.08 -7.54
N ARG A 46 -10.26 -5.15 -8.34
CA ARG A 46 -10.07 -6.52 -7.88
C ARG A 46 -8.68 -6.75 -7.31
N HIS A 47 -7.64 -6.17 -7.91
CA HIS A 47 -6.29 -6.27 -7.36
C HIS A 47 -6.11 -5.28 -6.20
N ILE A 48 -6.25 -3.98 -6.47
CA ILE A 48 -5.96 -2.91 -5.50
C ILE A 48 -6.92 -2.95 -4.30
N GLY A 49 -8.20 -3.19 -4.55
CA GLY A 49 -9.22 -3.25 -3.50
C GLY A 49 -9.06 -4.47 -2.59
N ASN A 50 -8.27 -5.48 -2.97
CA ASN A 50 -7.95 -6.65 -2.14
C ASN A 50 -6.57 -6.56 -1.47
N ASP A 51 -5.85 -5.45 -1.60
CA ASP A 51 -4.61 -5.23 -0.85
C ASP A 51 -4.91 -4.71 0.56
N VAL A 52 -4.03 -5.00 1.52
CA VAL A 52 -4.19 -4.49 2.90
C VAL A 52 -3.65 -3.06 3.03
N VAL A 53 -2.53 -2.79 2.35
CA VAL A 53 -1.80 -1.53 2.37
C VAL A 53 -1.82 -0.92 0.98
N ILE A 54 -2.26 0.33 0.87
CA ILE A 54 -2.36 1.07 -0.38
C ILE A 54 -1.40 2.25 -0.34
N ILE A 55 -0.59 2.41 -1.38
CA ILE A 55 0.23 3.61 -1.56
C ILE A 55 -0.53 4.55 -2.49
N ILE A 56 -0.71 5.79 -2.06
CA ILE A 56 -1.34 6.85 -2.84
C ILE A 56 -0.27 7.89 -3.13
N PHE A 57 0.12 7.97 -4.39
CA PHE A 57 1.06 8.97 -4.87
C PHE A 57 0.29 10.20 -5.33
N PHE A 58 0.51 11.34 -4.68
CA PHE A 58 -0.05 12.62 -5.07
C PHE A 58 0.95 13.36 -5.95
N ASP A 59 0.66 13.40 -7.24
CA ASP A 59 1.38 14.24 -8.20
C ASP A 59 0.73 15.63 -8.24
N THR A 60 0.95 16.40 -7.18
CA THR A 60 0.36 17.73 -6.99
C THR A 60 1.31 18.66 -6.26
N GLU A 61 1.18 19.96 -6.54
CA GLU A 61 1.91 21.03 -5.85
C GLU A 61 1.26 21.42 -4.51
N ASP A 62 0.05 20.93 -4.21
CA ASP A 62 -0.62 21.14 -2.93
C ASP A 62 0.21 20.48 -1.80
N PRO A 63 0.68 21.24 -0.79
CA PRO A 63 1.47 20.69 0.31
C PRO A 63 0.66 19.76 1.24
N GLU A 64 -0.66 19.86 1.25
CA GLU A 64 -1.57 19.08 2.10
C GLU A 64 -2.78 18.57 1.31
N PRO A 65 -2.56 17.66 0.34
CA PRO A 65 -3.65 17.14 -0.47
C PRO A 65 -4.68 16.47 0.45
N LYS A 66 -5.91 16.97 0.39
CA LYS A 66 -7.01 16.42 1.18
C LYS A 66 -7.31 15.00 0.71
N TRP A 67 -7.25 14.06 1.63
CA TRP A 67 -7.57 12.67 1.35
C TRP A 67 -8.30 12.04 2.52
N ASP A 68 -9.37 11.32 2.20
CA ASP A 68 -10.22 10.66 3.19
C ASP A 68 -10.24 9.14 2.91
N PRO A 69 -9.90 8.28 3.89
CA PRO A 69 -9.98 6.83 3.76
C PRO A 69 -11.38 6.29 3.47
N GLU A 70 -12.44 7.06 3.73
CA GLU A 70 -13.81 6.70 3.38
C GLU A 70 -14.09 6.79 1.87
N MET A 71 -13.24 7.48 1.09
CA MET A 71 -13.35 7.50 -0.38
C MET A 71 -13.14 6.11 -1.00
N ILE A 72 -12.49 5.16 -0.29
CA ILE A 72 -12.26 3.80 -0.76
C ILE A 72 -13.11 2.80 0.02
N CYS A 73 -14.19 2.37 -0.63
CA CYS A 73 -15.15 1.36 -0.14
C CYS A 73 -14.62 -0.08 -0.21
N SER A 74 -13.42 -0.34 0.34
CA SER A 74 -12.90 -1.69 0.53
C SER A 74 -12.89 -2.09 2.00
N HIS A 75 -13.36 -3.31 2.29
CA HIS A 75 -13.24 -3.93 3.62
C HIS A 75 -11.82 -4.50 3.87
N VAL A 76 -11.02 -4.66 2.82
CA VAL A 76 -9.67 -5.25 2.90
C VAL A 76 -8.61 -4.17 3.09
N ASN A 77 -8.72 -3.05 2.37
CA ASN A 77 -7.81 -1.92 2.56
C ASN A 77 -7.94 -1.37 3.99
N GLN A 78 -6.85 -1.39 4.75
CA GLN A 78 -6.81 -0.90 6.15
C GLN A 78 -5.79 0.21 6.36
N VAL A 79 -4.74 0.28 5.55
CA VAL A 79 -3.66 1.25 5.69
C VAL A 79 -3.46 1.96 4.37
N PHE A 80 -3.30 3.29 4.44
CA PHE A 80 -3.07 4.15 3.30
C PHE A 80 -1.83 4.99 3.54
N VAL A 81 -0.84 4.81 2.67
CA VAL A 81 0.45 5.49 2.71
C VAL A 81 0.42 6.58 1.66
N LEU A 82 0.27 7.82 2.11
CA LEU A 82 0.20 9.00 1.27
C LEU A 82 1.63 9.47 1.01
N VAL A 83 2.00 9.57 -0.27
CA VAL A 83 3.34 9.97 -0.69
C VAL A 83 3.20 11.15 -1.63
N ARG A 84 3.93 12.23 -1.36
CA ARG A 84 4.02 13.37 -2.27
C ARG A 84 5.49 13.75 -2.51
N PRO A 85 5.85 14.20 -3.72
CA PRO A 85 7.18 14.73 -3.97
C PRO A 85 7.43 15.99 -3.13
N THR A 86 8.68 16.18 -2.73
CA THR A 86 9.16 17.40 -2.08
C THR A 86 10.65 17.58 -2.37
N VAL A 87 11.23 18.69 -1.90
CA VAL A 87 12.65 19.00 -2.11
C VAL A 87 13.27 19.39 -0.78
N THR A 88 14.45 18.86 -0.52
CA THR A 88 15.30 19.17 0.64
C THR A 88 16.58 19.83 0.18
N LEU A 89 17.42 20.26 1.11
CA LEU A 89 18.76 20.80 0.80
C LEU A 89 19.63 19.80 0.01
N THR A 90 19.39 18.50 0.19
CA THR A 90 20.13 17.40 -0.47
C THR A 90 19.48 16.95 -1.79
N GLY A 91 18.39 17.61 -2.23
CA GLY A 91 17.72 17.33 -3.50
C GLY A 91 16.33 16.73 -3.33
N ARG A 92 15.91 15.91 -4.31
CA ARG A 92 14.57 15.30 -4.36
C ARG A 92 14.32 14.43 -3.14
N ALA A 93 13.12 14.55 -2.58
CA ALA A 93 12.66 13.78 -1.44
C ALA A 93 11.16 13.54 -1.55
N TYR A 94 10.61 12.80 -0.59
CA TYR A 94 9.20 12.47 -0.52
C TYR A 94 8.68 12.74 0.89
N TYR A 95 7.56 13.45 0.99
CA TYR A 95 6.83 13.55 2.25
C TYR A 95 5.87 12.37 2.34
N VAL A 96 5.92 11.65 3.45
CA VAL A 96 5.14 10.42 3.66
C VAL A 96 4.24 10.58 4.86
N ASN A 97 2.94 10.34 4.69
CA ASN A 97 1.98 10.26 5.77
C ASN A 97 1.27 8.90 5.76
N ILE A 98 0.84 8.42 6.93
CA ILE A 98 0.16 7.13 7.04
C ILE A 98 -1.19 7.35 7.72
N VAL A 99 -2.24 6.98 7.01
CA VAL A 99 -3.63 7.01 7.49
C VAL A 99 -4.11 5.58 7.65
N ASN A 100 -4.64 5.26 8.83
CA ASN A 100 -5.13 3.92 9.14
C ASN A 100 -6.65 3.95 9.33
N LYS A 101 -7.35 2.90 8.90
CA LYS A 101 -8.72 2.64 9.35
C LYS A 101 -8.73 2.30 10.84
N LYS A 102 -9.88 2.52 11.48
CA LYS A 102 -10.07 2.34 12.92
C LYS A 102 -9.68 0.92 13.37
N GLY A 103 -8.84 0.84 14.40
CA GLY A 103 -8.48 -0.43 15.06
C GLY A 103 -7.18 -1.07 14.54
N VAL A 104 -6.49 -0.48 13.57
CA VAL A 104 -5.10 -0.84 13.26
C VAL A 104 -4.19 -0.25 14.36
N PRO A 105 -3.39 -1.07 15.07
CA PRO A 105 -2.46 -0.58 16.08
C PRO A 105 -1.29 0.18 15.45
N PRO A 106 -0.66 1.12 16.19
CA PRO A 106 0.60 1.73 15.75
C PRO A 106 1.70 0.67 15.62
N CYS A 107 2.68 0.92 14.74
CA CYS A 107 3.84 0.05 14.56
C CYS A 107 5.14 0.85 14.46
N THR A 108 6.22 0.23 14.93
CA THR A 108 7.59 0.75 14.84
C THR A 108 8.30 0.24 13.58
N PRO A 109 9.36 0.92 13.11
CA PRO A 109 9.81 2.24 13.54
C PRO A 109 8.75 3.33 13.22
N PHE A 110 8.72 4.40 14.02
CA PHE A 110 7.90 5.57 13.71
C PHE A 110 8.48 6.31 12.50
N LEU A 111 7.64 7.11 11.83
CA LEU A 111 8.14 7.98 10.76
C LEU A 111 9.13 9.00 11.35
N PRO A 112 10.10 9.48 10.55
CA PRO A 112 10.97 10.57 10.98
C PRO A 112 10.13 11.83 11.28
N SER A 113 10.73 12.76 12.03
CA SER A 113 10.14 14.07 12.30
C SER A 113 11.11 15.15 11.81
N PRO A 114 10.83 15.85 10.68
CA PRO A 114 9.63 15.74 9.84
C PRO A 114 9.56 14.42 9.06
N PRO A 115 8.37 13.96 8.60
CA PRO A 115 8.21 12.68 7.92
C PRO A 115 8.61 12.76 6.43
N VAL A 116 9.86 13.15 6.20
CA VAL A 116 10.48 13.36 4.90
C VAL A 116 11.51 12.26 4.66
N PHE A 117 11.46 11.69 3.46
CA PHE A 117 12.28 10.59 2.98
C PHE A 117 13.10 11.11 1.80
N PRO A 118 14.40 11.39 1.98
CA PRO A 118 15.30 11.65 0.87
C PRO A 118 15.24 10.54 -0.21
N ASN A 119 15.61 10.89 -1.44
CA ASN A 119 15.70 9.90 -2.52
C ASN A 119 17.03 9.12 -2.45
N ASP A 120 17.21 8.33 -1.40
CA ASP A 120 18.36 7.46 -1.15
C ASP A 120 17.97 6.04 -0.70
N ASP A 121 18.96 5.15 -0.63
CA ASP A 121 18.75 3.74 -0.32
C ASP A 121 18.29 3.49 1.12
N ASP A 122 18.76 4.29 2.08
CA ASP A 122 18.36 4.20 3.49
C ASP A 122 16.88 4.54 3.66
N SER A 123 16.42 5.60 2.98
CA SER A 123 15.01 6.00 2.96
C SER A 123 14.14 4.96 2.26
N ARG A 124 14.65 4.36 1.17
CA ARG A 124 13.97 3.24 0.50
C ARG A 124 13.84 2.03 1.43
N GLU A 125 14.89 1.67 2.16
CA GLU A 125 14.84 0.57 3.13
C GLU A 125 13.81 0.85 4.24
N LEU A 126 13.85 2.05 4.83
CA LEU A 126 12.92 2.45 5.87
C LEU A 126 11.47 2.43 5.36
N PHE A 127 11.24 2.90 4.13
CA PHE A 127 9.92 2.90 3.51
C PHE A 127 9.38 1.48 3.30
N LEU A 128 10.18 0.57 2.73
CA LEU A 128 9.77 -0.83 2.53
C LEU A 128 9.54 -1.56 3.86
N LEU A 129 10.40 -1.33 4.87
CA LEU A 129 10.21 -1.83 6.22
C LEU A 129 8.87 -1.35 6.80
N LYS A 130 8.57 -0.06 6.61
CA LYS A 130 7.32 0.54 7.09
C LYS A 130 6.11 -0.11 6.43
N LEU A 131 6.12 -0.34 5.11
CA LEU A 131 5.04 -1.02 4.39
C LEU A 131 4.76 -2.42 4.95
N VAL A 132 5.80 -3.22 5.18
CA VAL A 132 5.66 -4.56 5.76
C VAL A 132 5.09 -4.50 7.18
N ASN A 133 5.61 -3.59 8.01
CA ASN A 133 5.19 -3.49 9.41
C ASN A 133 3.76 -2.97 9.55
N VAL A 134 3.33 -1.99 8.75
CA VAL A 134 1.93 -1.54 8.76
C VAL A 134 0.98 -2.60 8.23
N GLY A 135 1.39 -3.38 7.21
CA GLY A 135 0.61 -4.51 6.70
C GLY A 135 0.40 -5.59 7.77
N ARG A 136 1.43 -5.91 8.54
CA ARG A 136 1.33 -6.81 9.71
C ARG A 136 0.46 -6.24 10.81
N ALA A 137 0.65 -4.97 11.16
CA ALA A 137 -0.17 -4.31 12.16
C ALA A 137 -1.66 -4.37 11.80
N ALA A 138 -1.99 -4.15 10.53
CA ALA A 138 -3.35 -4.23 10.03
C ALA A 138 -4.02 -5.60 10.25
N MET A 139 -3.27 -6.70 10.29
CA MET A 139 -3.82 -8.04 10.58
C MET A 139 -4.39 -8.16 12.00
N HIS A 140 -4.04 -7.25 12.91
CA HIS A 140 -4.60 -7.20 14.26
C HIS A 140 -5.91 -6.40 14.34
N ALA A 141 -6.32 -5.74 13.25
CA ALA A 141 -7.57 -5.00 13.16
C ALA A 141 -8.79 -5.93 13.32
N PRO A 142 -9.90 -5.44 13.92
CA PRO A 142 -11.07 -6.26 14.21
C PRO A 142 -11.63 -7.03 13.00
N VAL A 143 -11.58 -6.43 11.81
CA VAL A 143 -12.05 -7.04 10.55
C VAL A 143 -11.33 -8.34 10.21
N TYR A 144 -10.08 -8.51 10.64
CA TYR A 144 -9.28 -9.71 10.37
C TYR A 144 -9.29 -10.74 11.49
N ARG A 145 -9.60 -10.34 12.74
CA ARG A 145 -9.65 -11.25 13.90
C ARG A 145 -10.57 -12.46 13.69
N GLY A 146 -11.73 -12.23 13.06
CA GLY A 146 -12.70 -13.30 12.77
C GLY A 146 -12.22 -14.31 11.72
N LYS A 147 -11.49 -13.85 10.69
CA LYS A 147 -10.93 -14.71 9.62
C LYS A 147 -9.76 -15.54 10.14
N LEU A 148 -8.85 -14.92 10.90
CA LEU A 148 -7.70 -15.58 11.53
C LEU A 148 -8.13 -16.69 12.51
N ARG A 149 -9.17 -16.46 13.32
CA ARG A 149 -9.66 -17.47 14.27
C ARG A 149 -10.24 -18.72 13.59
N ARG A 150 -10.87 -18.57 12.42
CA ARG A 150 -11.40 -19.69 11.62
C ARG A 150 -10.29 -20.51 10.99
N SER A 151 -9.32 -19.85 10.34
CA SER A 151 -8.18 -20.52 9.71
C SER A 151 -7.31 -21.26 10.74
N ARG A 152 -7.03 -20.64 11.90
CA ARG A 152 -6.28 -21.28 12.98
C ARG A 152 -6.99 -22.51 13.55
N ARG A 153 -8.33 -22.52 13.59
CA ARG A 153 -9.10 -23.69 14.05
C ARG A 153 -9.02 -24.85 13.04
N GLN A 154 -8.97 -24.58 11.74
CA GLN A 154 -8.85 -25.60 10.70
C GLN A 154 -7.45 -26.21 10.60
N MET A 155 -6.39 -25.46 10.92
CA MET A 155 -5.00 -25.95 10.89
C MET A 155 -4.58 -26.70 12.15
N LEU A 156 -5.39 -26.66 13.21
CA LEU A 156 -5.14 -27.35 14.49
C LEU A 156 -6.05 -28.58 14.69
N GLN A 157 -6.77 -28.97 13.64
CA GLN A 157 -7.51 -30.24 13.53
C GLN A 157 -6.71 -31.18 12.64
#